data_AF-A0A7V9K0N8-F1
#
_entry.id   AF-A0A7V9K0N8-F1
#
_cell.length_a   1.000
_cell.length_b   1.000
_cell.length_c   1.000
_cell.angle_alpha   90.00
_cell.angle_beta   90.00
_cell.angle_gamma   90.00
#
_symmetry.space_group_name_H-M   'P 1'
#
loop_
_entity.id
_entity.type
_entity.pdbx_description
1 polymer ?
#
loop_
_entity_poly.entity_id
_entity_poly.type
_entity_poly.pdbx_seq_one_letter_code
_entity_poly.pdbx_strand_id
1 'polypeptide(L)'
;MSFLCESYNQRFASLFKKGLLSGLIFLTCFYTSAQTEFPNEFIMHVRLHSGMITYKKPAADIFVGGLQLVPQATLIEHTLRGGIIAGGFYTNKDIHGLLGPTISLKLTEFKGGFFGSLGNLHLNVDHLWGTDEQRLAGAGINLDLLNKLVVSLMAHRDYNLNHWWIQSGIAFRLSKVKQPKETFPN
;
A
#
# COMPACT_ATOMS: atom_id res chain seq x y z
N MET A 1 18.48 -9.66 -58.12
CA MET A 1 18.37 -8.49 -57.20
C MET A 1 16.92 -8.32 -56.74
N SER A 2 16.32 -9.39 -56.22
CA SER A 2 14.88 -9.48 -55.91
C SER A 2 14.60 -10.21 -54.58
N PHE A 3 15.56 -10.98 -54.05
CA PHE A 3 15.41 -11.74 -52.80
C PHE A 3 15.57 -10.92 -51.51
N LEU A 4 16.05 -9.68 -51.57
CA LEU A 4 16.27 -8.86 -50.37
C LEU A 4 15.04 -8.02 -49.95
N CYS A 5 14.06 -7.82 -50.84
CA CYS A 5 12.88 -7.01 -50.54
C CYS A 5 11.79 -7.79 -49.77
N GLU A 6 11.70 -9.10 -50.00
CA GLU A 6 10.63 -9.96 -49.44
C GLU A 6 10.86 -10.29 -47.95
N SER A 7 12.13 -10.38 -47.54
CA SER A 7 12.53 -10.66 -46.15
C SER A 7 12.21 -9.51 -45.17
N TYR A 8 12.27 -8.26 -45.63
CA TYR A 8 12.01 -7.10 -44.77
C TYR A 8 10.52 -6.96 -44.41
N ASN A 9 9.63 -7.28 -45.37
CA ASN A 9 8.19 -7.12 -45.19
C ASN A 9 7.61 -8.15 -44.20
N GLN A 10 8.14 -9.38 -44.17
CA GLN A 10 7.70 -10.41 -43.22
C GLN A 10 8.11 -10.12 -41.77
N ARG A 11 9.28 -9.51 -41.53
CA ARG A 11 9.70 -9.12 -40.17
C ARG A 11 8.86 -7.98 -39.59
N PHE A 12 8.44 -7.02 -40.42
CA PHE A 12 7.64 -5.88 -39.97
C PHE A 12 6.21 -6.31 -39.57
N ALA A 13 5.58 -7.22 -40.33
CA ALA A 13 4.27 -7.77 -40.00
C ALA A 13 4.25 -8.61 -38.70
N SER A 14 5.34 -9.34 -38.42
CA SER A 14 5.51 -10.12 -37.18
C SER A 14 5.64 -9.22 -35.93
N LEU A 15 6.36 -8.10 -36.03
CA LEU A 15 6.53 -7.14 -34.93
C LEU A 15 5.22 -6.41 -34.60
N PHE A 16 4.43 -6.05 -35.61
CA PHE A 16 3.13 -5.39 -35.41
C PHE A 16 2.11 -6.31 -34.72
N LYS A 17 2.07 -7.60 -35.08
CA LYS A 17 1.21 -8.60 -34.41
C LYS A 17 1.56 -8.82 -32.94
N LYS A 18 2.85 -8.80 -32.59
CA LYS A 18 3.30 -8.96 -31.19
C LYS A 18 3.03 -7.71 -30.34
N GLY A 19 3.14 -6.51 -30.92
CA GLY A 19 2.77 -5.26 -30.26
C GLY A 19 1.27 -5.16 -29.97
N LEU A 20 0.42 -5.56 -30.93
CA LEU A 20 -1.04 -5.52 -30.78
C LEU A 20 -1.54 -6.54 -29.73
N LEU A 21 -0.91 -7.72 -29.67
CA LEU A 21 -1.26 -8.76 -28.69
C LEU A 21 -0.83 -8.37 -27.26
N SER A 22 0.31 -7.69 -27.09
CA SER A 22 0.75 -7.14 -25.81
C SER A 22 -0.18 -6.02 -25.31
N GLY A 23 -0.66 -5.16 -26.22
CA GLY A 23 -1.65 -4.13 -25.89
C GLY A 23 -3.02 -4.70 -25.48
N LEU A 24 -3.48 -5.77 -26.11
CA LEU A 24 -4.77 -6.41 -25.78
C LEU A 24 -4.76 -7.16 -24.44
N ILE A 25 -3.61 -7.73 -24.05
CA ILE A 25 -3.45 -8.41 -22.75
C ILE A 25 -3.42 -7.39 -21.60
N PHE A 26 -2.90 -6.18 -21.82
CA PHE A 26 -2.99 -5.09 -20.85
C PHE A 26 -4.42 -4.57 -20.67
N LEU A 27 -5.25 -4.63 -21.72
CA LEU A 27 -6.62 -4.09 -21.68
C LEU A 27 -7.63 -5.06 -21.03
N THR A 28 -7.37 -6.36 -21.02
CA THR A 28 -8.32 -7.39 -20.52
C THR A 28 -8.21 -7.67 -19.03
N CYS A 29 -7.26 -7.05 -18.31
CA CYS A 29 -7.10 -7.25 -16.86
C CYS A 29 -7.99 -6.36 -15.97
N PHE A 30 -8.87 -5.51 -16.53
CA PHE A 30 -9.58 -4.47 -15.76
C PHE A 30 -11.04 -4.75 -15.42
N TYR A 31 -11.60 -5.92 -15.73
CA TYR A 31 -12.92 -6.31 -15.23
C TYR A 31 -12.79 -6.95 -13.85
N THR A 32 -12.46 -6.14 -12.84
CA THR A 32 -12.75 -6.49 -11.45
C THR A 32 -13.84 -5.53 -10.99
N SER A 33 -15.02 -6.06 -10.65
CA SER A 33 -16.07 -5.30 -9.98
C SER A 33 -15.45 -4.59 -8.78
N ALA A 34 -15.30 -3.28 -8.87
CA ALA A 34 -14.70 -2.47 -7.82
C ALA A 34 -15.63 -2.53 -6.59
N GLN A 35 -15.36 -3.47 -5.68
CA GLN A 35 -15.96 -3.48 -4.35
C GLN A 35 -15.40 -2.29 -3.59
N THR A 36 -16.30 -1.33 -3.37
CA THR A 36 -16.07 0.07 -2.99
C THR A 36 -15.99 0.29 -1.48
N GLU A 37 -16.04 -0.77 -0.71
CA GLU A 37 -16.30 -0.75 0.72
C GLU A 37 -15.13 -1.40 1.45
N PHE A 38 -14.92 -1.06 2.74
CA PHE A 38 -14.12 -1.95 3.59
C PHE A 38 -14.90 -3.25 3.71
N PRO A 39 -14.58 -4.30 2.92
CA PRO A 39 -15.36 -5.51 2.97
C PRO A 39 -15.10 -6.16 4.32
N ASN A 40 -15.98 -7.03 4.76
CA ASN A 40 -15.71 -7.89 5.89
C ASN A 40 -14.65 -8.92 5.50
N GLU A 41 -13.39 -8.51 5.52
CA GLU A 41 -12.26 -9.27 5.05
C GLU A 41 -11.01 -9.02 5.87
N PHE A 42 -10.10 -9.99 5.78
CA PHE A 42 -8.74 -9.87 6.25
C PHE A 42 -7.87 -9.33 5.12
N ILE A 43 -7.14 -8.26 5.38
CA ILE A 43 -6.19 -7.65 4.45
C ILE A 43 -4.79 -7.73 5.01
N MET A 44 -3.83 -7.88 4.11
CA MET A 44 -2.42 -7.90 4.42
C MET A 44 -1.73 -6.92 3.50
N HIS A 45 -1.07 -5.91 4.08
CA HIS A 45 -0.23 -5.00 3.32
C HIS A 45 1.25 -5.22 3.62
N VAL A 46 2.07 -5.09 2.59
CA VAL A 46 3.51 -4.83 2.73
C VAL A 46 3.72 -3.35 2.50
N ARG A 47 4.23 -2.65 3.50
CA ARG A 47 4.49 -1.21 3.47
C ARG A 47 5.99 -0.94 3.45
N LEU A 48 6.45 -0.23 2.42
CA LEU A 48 7.73 0.46 2.42
C LEU A 48 7.51 1.87 2.97
N HIS A 49 8.29 2.29 3.96
CA HIS A 49 8.17 3.62 4.54
C HIS A 49 9.53 4.30 4.65
N SER A 50 9.50 5.63 4.64
CA SER A 50 10.69 6.47 4.74
C SER A 50 10.34 7.77 5.44
N GLY A 51 11.28 8.34 6.19
CA GLY A 51 10.99 9.58 6.91
C GLY A 51 12.18 10.20 7.63
N MET A 52 11.87 11.17 8.46
CA MET A 52 12.83 11.93 9.25
C MET A 52 12.52 11.80 10.73
N ILE A 53 13.56 11.72 11.55
CA ILE A 53 13.49 11.78 13.01
C ILE A 53 14.11 13.09 13.48
N THR A 54 13.32 13.89 14.20
CA THR A 54 13.82 15.10 14.86
C THR A 54 14.66 14.74 16.07
N TYR A 55 15.86 15.31 16.15
CA TYR A 55 16.75 15.16 17.30
C TYR A 55 16.79 16.45 18.11
N LYS A 56 16.73 16.35 19.45
CA LYS A 56 16.78 17.54 20.34
C LYS A 56 18.17 18.15 20.48
N LYS A 57 19.22 17.40 20.16
CA LYS A 57 20.60 17.89 20.17
C LYS A 57 20.96 18.43 18.77
N PRO A 58 21.94 19.33 18.64
CA PRO A 58 22.47 19.76 17.33
C PRO A 58 23.23 18.59 16.68
N ALA A 59 22.48 17.60 16.24
CA ALA A 59 22.91 16.48 15.43
C ALA A 59 22.14 16.57 14.11
N ALA A 60 22.74 16.07 13.04
CA ALA A 60 22.06 16.03 11.74
C ALA A 60 20.76 15.22 11.85
N ASP A 61 19.71 15.68 11.17
CA ASP A 61 18.46 14.94 11.06
C ASP A 61 18.73 13.52 10.55
N ILE A 62 18.14 12.53 11.23
CA ILE A 62 18.38 11.13 10.89
C ILE A 62 17.27 10.68 9.95
N PHE A 63 17.68 10.25 8.75
CA PHE A 63 16.79 9.63 7.79
C PHE A 63 16.54 8.17 8.15
N VAL A 64 15.28 7.75 8.06
CA VAL A 64 14.87 6.36 8.31
C VAL A 64 14.15 5.78 7.11
N GLY A 65 14.39 4.50 6.86
CA GLY A 65 13.68 3.73 5.83
C GLY A 65 13.43 2.31 6.34
N GLY A 66 12.28 1.74 6.03
CA GLY A 66 11.91 0.44 6.56
C GLY A 66 10.83 -0.28 5.80
N LEU A 67 10.61 -1.53 6.20
CA LEU A 67 9.63 -2.44 5.64
C LEU A 67 8.74 -2.96 6.77
N GLN A 68 7.44 -2.91 6.55
CA GLN A 68 6.43 -3.35 7.51
C GLN A 68 5.42 -4.27 6.86
N LEU A 69 4.93 -5.20 7.67
CA LEU A 69 3.79 -6.06 7.42
C LEU A 69 2.62 -5.51 8.26
N VAL A 70 1.47 -5.31 7.61
CA VAL A 70 0.29 -4.71 8.24
C VAL A 70 -0.94 -5.59 8.00
N PRO A 71 -1.06 -6.73 8.70
CA PRO A 71 -2.30 -7.50 8.72
C PRO A 71 -3.39 -6.74 9.47
N GLN A 72 -4.57 -6.63 8.86
CA GLN A 72 -5.73 -5.98 9.45
C GLN A 72 -7.00 -6.78 9.17
N ALA A 73 -7.96 -6.69 10.07
CA ALA A 73 -9.31 -7.20 9.92
C ALA A 73 -10.32 -6.05 10.05
N THR A 74 -11.41 -6.15 9.31
CA THR A 74 -12.55 -5.24 9.48
C THR A 74 -13.22 -5.51 10.82
N LEU A 75 -13.32 -4.47 11.66
CA LEU A 75 -13.99 -4.52 12.96
C LEU A 75 -15.44 -4.05 12.85
N ILE A 76 -15.65 -2.97 12.09
CA ILE A 76 -16.97 -2.44 11.76
C ILE A 76 -16.99 -2.26 10.25
N GLU A 77 -17.93 -2.95 9.61
CA GLU A 77 -18.10 -2.89 8.16
C GLU A 77 -18.20 -1.43 7.69
N HIS A 78 -17.54 -1.13 6.57
CA HIS A 78 -17.48 0.21 5.96
C HIS A 78 -16.81 1.32 6.79
N THR A 79 -16.43 1.08 8.04
CA THR A 79 -16.02 2.16 8.96
C THR A 79 -14.64 1.93 9.55
N LEU A 80 -14.41 0.76 10.15
CA LEU A 80 -13.29 0.56 11.06
C LEU A 80 -12.53 -0.73 10.77
N ARG A 81 -11.20 -0.62 10.71
CA ARG A 81 -10.28 -1.76 10.66
C ARG A 81 -9.34 -1.71 11.86
N GLY A 82 -9.01 -2.88 12.36
CA GLY A 82 -8.03 -3.07 13.41
C GLY A 82 -7.01 -4.11 12.99
N GLY A 83 -5.77 -3.97 13.43
CA GLY A 83 -4.72 -4.88 13.06
C GLY A 83 -3.47 -4.71 13.88
N ILE A 84 -2.40 -5.28 13.35
CA ILE A 84 -1.06 -5.16 13.92
C ILE A 84 -0.11 -4.68 12.82
N ILE A 85 0.94 -3.99 13.23
CA ILE A 85 2.09 -3.63 12.39
C ILE A 85 3.27 -4.41 12.95
N ALA A 86 3.99 -5.11 12.09
CA ALA A 86 5.24 -5.78 12.42
C ALA A 86 6.25 -5.49 11.33
N GLY A 87 7.44 -5.01 11.67
CA GLY A 87 8.44 -4.68 10.66
C GLY A 87 9.76 -4.27 11.25
N GLY A 88 10.62 -3.77 10.37
CA GLY A 88 11.89 -3.21 10.78
C GLY A 88 12.25 -2.00 9.94
N PHE A 89 13.15 -1.19 10.47
CA PHE A 89 13.65 -0.01 9.81
C PHE A 89 15.15 0.13 10.06
N TYR A 90 15.83 0.73 9.11
CA TYR A 90 17.24 1.03 9.16
C TYR A 90 17.44 2.50 9.51
N THR A 91 18.27 2.75 10.52
CA THR A 91 18.67 4.10 10.93
C THR A 91 20.05 4.03 11.57
N ASN A 92 20.84 5.09 11.47
CA ASN A 92 22.15 5.18 12.13
C ASN A 92 23.05 3.93 11.97
N LYS A 93 23.03 3.30 10.79
CA LYS A 93 23.78 2.07 10.47
C LYS A 93 23.35 0.80 11.22
N ASP A 94 22.17 0.80 11.82
CA ASP A 94 21.62 -0.36 12.52
C ASP A 94 20.18 -0.67 12.08
N ILE A 95 19.77 -1.92 12.26
CA ILE A 95 18.43 -2.43 11.94
C ILE A 95 17.67 -2.62 13.23
N HIS A 96 16.50 -2.00 13.30
CA HIS A 96 15.64 -2.02 14.46
C HIS A 96 14.30 -2.66 14.11
N GLY A 97 13.65 -3.26 15.11
CA GLY A 97 12.30 -3.83 14.97
C GLY A 97 11.22 -2.86 15.44
N LEU A 98 10.01 -3.00 14.90
CA LEU A 98 8.78 -2.36 15.39
C LEU A 98 7.63 -3.37 15.40
N LEU A 99 6.84 -3.35 16.47
CA LEU A 99 5.63 -4.15 16.61
C LEU A 99 4.58 -3.35 17.37
N GLY A 100 3.31 -3.42 16.93
CA GLY A 100 2.22 -2.92 17.77
C GLY A 100 0.87 -2.84 17.07
N PRO A 101 -0.20 -2.48 17.79
CA PRO A 101 -1.54 -2.37 17.24
C PRO A 101 -1.69 -1.17 16.30
N THR A 102 -2.63 -1.29 15.37
CA THR A 102 -3.09 -0.20 14.52
C THR A 102 -4.59 -0.23 14.31
N ILE A 103 -5.19 0.94 14.19
CA ILE A 103 -6.60 1.15 13.91
C ILE A 103 -6.71 2.11 12.72
N SER A 104 -7.53 1.76 11.73
CA SER A 104 -7.82 2.60 10.57
C SER A 104 -9.31 2.91 10.48
N LEU A 105 -9.66 4.19 10.46
CA LEU A 105 -11.02 4.69 10.31
C LEU A 105 -11.21 5.26 8.90
N LYS A 106 -12.23 4.79 8.17
CA LYS A 106 -12.57 5.36 6.86
C LYS A 106 -13.18 6.74 7.04
N LEU A 107 -12.59 7.74 6.38
CA LEU A 107 -13.09 9.12 6.41
C LEU A 107 -13.97 9.41 5.21
N THR A 108 -13.48 9.09 4.00
CA THR A 108 -14.23 9.33 2.77
C THR A 108 -13.85 8.34 1.68
N GLU A 109 -14.68 8.28 0.65
CA GLU A 109 -14.54 7.45 -0.53
C GLU A 109 -14.59 8.31 -1.78
N PHE A 110 -13.65 8.07 -2.69
CA PHE A 110 -13.62 8.72 -3.99
C PHE A 110 -14.30 7.82 -5.02
N LYS A 111 -15.50 8.21 -5.43
CA LYS A 111 -16.27 7.50 -6.46
C LYS A 111 -15.78 7.88 -7.86
N GLY A 112 -15.53 6.88 -8.69
CA GLY A 112 -15.03 6.98 -10.07
C GLY A 112 -16.10 6.85 -11.16
N GLY A 113 -17.36 7.15 -10.85
CA GLY A 113 -18.46 7.00 -11.80
C GLY A 113 -18.66 5.54 -12.21
N PHE A 114 -18.62 5.26 -13.51
CA PHE A 114 -18.91 3.93 -14.09
C PHE A 114 -17.90 2.83 -13.70
N PHE A 115 -16.76 3.20 -13.13
CA PHE A 115 -15.67 2.28 -12.75
C PHE A 115 -15.67 1.88 -11.26
N GLY A 116 -16.67 2.32 -10.48
CA GLY A 116 -16.76 2.08 -9.03
C GLY A 116 -15.84 3.02 -8.23
N SER A 117 -15.27 2.58 -7.10
CA SER A 117 -14.44 3.42 -6.23
C SER A 117 -13.01 3.52 -6.79
N LEU A 118 -12.51 4.75 -6.92
CA LEU A 118 -11.12 5.03 -7.28
C LEU A 118 -10.19 4.85 -6.08
N GLY A 119 -10.74 5.04 -4.88
CA GLY A 119 -9.97 4.96 -3.67
C GLY A 119 -10.72 5.43 -2.44
N ASN A 120 -10.05 5.31 -1.31
CA ASN A 120 -10.58 5.70 -0.01
C ASN A 120 -9.53 6.48 0.78
N LEU A 121 -9.98 7.46 1.55
CA LEU A 121 -9.15 8.18 2.51
C LEU A 121 -9.45 7.65 3.91
N HIS A 122 -8.42 7.23 4.63
CA HIS A 122 -8.54 6.73 5.99
C HIS A 122 -7.64 7.51 6.95
N LEU A 123 -8.11 7.68 8.17
CA LEU A 123 -7.29 8.07 9.31
C LEU A 123 -6.70 6.80 9.91
N ASN A 124 -5.39 6.78 10.15
CA ASN A 124 -4.71 5.71 10.84
C ASN A 124 -4.19 6.18 12.18
N VAL A 125 -4.31 5.34 13.20
CA VAL A 125 -3.69 5.53 14.51
C VAL A 125 -2.96 4.24 14.86
N ASP A 126 -1.76 4.35 15.40
CA ASP A 126 -1.00 3.21 15.85
C ASP A 126 -0.11 3.52 17.06
N HIS A 127 0.23 2.45 17.75
CA HIS A 127 1.12 2.47 18.90
C HIS A 127 2.13 1.35 18.71
N LEU A 128 3.40 1.69 18.57
CA LEU A 128 4.47 0.76 18.20
C LEU A 128 5.52 0.74 19.31
N TRP A 129 5.94 -0.45 19.66
CA TRP A 129 7.11 -0.71 20.48
C TRP A 129 8.25 -1.18 19.59
N GLY A 130 9.40 -0.56 19.75
CA GLY A 130 10.60 -0.92 19.00
C GLY A 130 11.72 -1.46 19.87
N THR A 131 12.77 -1.89 19.19
CA THR A 131 14.06 -2.14 19.83
C THR A 131 14.64 -0.81 20.35
N ASP A 132 15.62 -0.90 21.27
CA ASP A 132 16.28 0.29 21.87
C ASP A 132 15.30 1.24 22.56
N GLU A 133 14.33 0.64 23.25
CA GLU A 133 13.32 1.33 24.07
C GLU A 133 12.42 2.30 23.30
N GLN A 134 12.36 2.19 21.97
CA GLN A 134 11.48 3.05 21.19
C GLN A 134 10.02 2.79 21.51
N ARG A 135 9.27 3.87 21.73
CA ARG A 135 7.83 3.79 21.98
C ARG A 135 7.13 4.89 21.22
N LEU A 136 6.55 4.53 20.08
CA LEU A 136 5.97 5.44 19.10
C LEU A 136 4.46 5.42 19.24
N ALA A 137 3.84 6.57 19.47
CA ALA A 137 2.39 6.73 19.31
C ALA A 137 2.16 7.73 18.17
N GLY A 138 1.35 7.37 17.19
CA GLY A 138 1.21 8.19 15.99
C GLY A 138 -0.15 8.10 15.33
N ALA A 139 -0.35 9.07 14.44
CA ALA A 139 -1.52 9.13 13.60
C ALA A 139 -1.13 9.66 12.22
N GLY A 140 -1.96 9.37 11.23
CA GLY A 140 -1.72 9.81 9.87
C GLY A 140 -2.88 9.54 8.94
N ILE A 141 -2.70 9.89 7.69
CA ILE A 141 -3.67 9.69 6.63
C ILE A 141 -3.16 8.67 5.62
N ASN A 142 -4.06 7.82 5.18
CA ASN A 142 -3.81 6.79 4.18
C ASN A 142 -4.78 6.99 3.01
N LEU A 143 -4.24 7.06 1.81
CA LEU A 143 -4.99 7.07 0.57
C LEU A 143 -4.86 5.67 -0.07
N ASP A 144 -5.92 4.88 0.03
CA ASP A 144 -6.06 3.58 -0.64
C ASP A 144 -6.53 3.82 -2.06
N LEU A 145 -5.76 3.39 -3.05
CA LEU A 145 -6.01 3.54 -4.48
C LEU A 145 -6.26 2.17 -5.09
N LEU A 146 -7.41 2.04 -5.75
CA LEU A 146 -7.82 0.84 -6.49
C LEU A 146 -7.77 -0.45 -5.65
N ASN A 147 -7.91 -0.35 -4.32
CA ASN A 147 -7.80 -1.45 -3.36
C ASN A 147 -6.49 -2.26 -3.46
N LYS A 148 -5.42 -1.66 -4.01
CA LYS A 148 -4.14 -2.33 -4.28
C LYS A 148 -2.95 -1.58 -3.71
N LEU A 149 -2.98 -0.25 -3.84
CA LEU A 149 -1.87 0.63 -3.50
C LEU A 149 -2.33 1.60 -2.42
N VAL A 150 -1.63 1.65 -1.30
CA VAL A 150 -1.90 2.62 -0.24
C VAL A 150 -0.74 3.60 -0.16
N VAL A 151 -1.03 4.89 -0.23
CA VAL A 151 -0.06 5.96 0.04
C VAL A 151 -0.34 6.52 1.43
N SER A 152 0.69 6.67 2.25
CA SER A 152 0.58 7.02 3.66
C SER A 152 1.41 8.26 3.98
N LEU A 153 0.88 9.10 4.87
CA LEU A 153 1.62 10.15 5.56
C LEU A 153 1.32 10.04 7.06
N MET A 154 2.35 9.82 7.87
CA MET A 154 2.25 9.52 9.29
C MET A 154 3.14 10.46 10.10
N ALA A 155 2.66 10.84 11.28
CA ALA A 155 3.47 11.48 12.30
C ALA A 155 3.42 10.64 13.58
N HIS A 156 4.59 10.31 14.12
CA HIS A 156 4.72 9.60 15.39
C HIS A 156 5.47 10.43 16.40
N ARG A 157 5.02 10.33 17.65
CA ARG A 157 5.75 10.78 18.81
C ARG A 157 6.43 9.58 19.44
N ASP A 158 7.76 9.57 19.43
CA ASP A 158 8.52 8.72 20.34
C ASP A 158 8.47 9.37 21.73
N TYR A 159 7.71 8.78 22.65
CA TYR A 159 7.55 9.34 23.99
C TYR A 159 8.59 8.82 24.99
N ASN A 160 9.42 7.84 24.61
CA ASN A 160 10.56 7.42 25.42
C ASN A 160 11.81 8.25 25.09
N LEU A 161 12.14 8.35 23.80
CA LEU A 161 13.30 9.12 23.31
C LEU A 161 12.96 10.59 23.05
N ASN A 162 11.68 10.95 23.16
CA ASN A 162 11.20 12.31 23.02
C ASN A 162 11.50 12.92 21.62
N HIS A 163 11.45 12.09 20.58
CA HIS A 163 11.63 12.46 19.16
C HIS A 163 10.31 12.49 18.41
N TRP A 164 10.22 13.35 17.39
CA TRP A 164 9.14 13.27 16.39
C TRP A 164 9.63 12.56 15.15
N TRP A 165 8.78 11.71 14.61
CA TRP A 165 8.99 11.00 13.36
C TRP A 165 7.94 11.49 12.38
N ILE A 166 8.37 11.85 11.17
CA ILE A 166 7.46 12.19 10.07
C ILE A 166 7.81 11.25 8.93
N GLN A 167 6.85 10.43 8.52
CA GLN A 167 7.09 9.35 7.57
C GLN A 167 6.07 9.38 6.45
N SER A 168 6.53 9.14 5.23
CA SER A 168 5.68 8.75 4.12
C SER A 168 5.83 7.25 3.87
N GLY A 169 4.83 6.65 3.26
CA GLY A 169 4.85 5.22 2.97
C GLY A 169 4.05 4.87 1.72
N ILE A 170 4.46 3.77 1.11
CA ILE A 170 3.74 3.12 0.02
C ILE A 170 3.52 1.68 0.43
N ALA A 171 2.29 1.20 0.39
CA ALA A 171 1.95 -0.17 0.73
C ALA A 171 1.21 -0.87 -0.40
N PHE A 172 1.53 -2.14 -0.57
CA PHE A 172 0.89 -3.02 -1.54
C PHE A 172 0.09 -4.08 -0.81
N ARG A 173 -1.14 -4.28 -1.26
CA ARG A 173 -2.00 -5.35 -0.74
C ARG A 173 -1.54 -6.70 -1.28
N LEU A 174 -1.20 -7.62 -0.38
CA LEU A 174 -0.85 -9.00 -0.71
C LEU A 174 -2.06 -9.93 -0.74
N SER A 175 -3.11 -9.64 0.05
CA SER A 175 -4.29 -10.50 0.12
C SER A 175 -5.05 -10.51 -1.21
N LYS A 176 -5.35 -11.71 -1.72
CA LYS A 176 -6.26 -11.89 -2.85
C LYS A 176 -7.64 -11.32 -2.49
N VAL A 177 -8.20 -10.50 -3.37
CA VAL A 177 -9.59 -10.04 -3.26
C VAL A 177 -10.49 -11.26 -3.44
N LYS A 178 -11.37 -11.55 -2.48
CA LYS A 178 -12.34 -12.65 -2.62
C LYS A 178 -13.33 -12.28 -3.73
N GLN A 179 -13.39 -13.08 -4.78
CA GLN A 179 -14.42 -12.94 -5.79
C GLN A 179 -15.78 -13.31 -5.17
N PRO A 180 -16.86 -12.59 -5.48
CA PRO A 180 -18.20 -13.00 -5.05
C PRO A 180 -18.48 -14.41 -5.59
N LYS A 181 -18.91 -15.32 -4.71
CA LYS A 181 -19.40 -16.64 -5.13
C LYS A 181 -20.65 -16.40 -5.96
N GLU A 182 -20.64 -16.81 -7.22
CA GLU A 182 -21.87 -16.90 -8.00
C GLU A 182 -22.81 -17.90 -7.29
N THR A 183 -23.85 -17.37 -6.64
CA THR A 183 -25.01 -18.16 -6.26
C THR A 183 -25.77 -18.48 -7.53
N PHE A 184 -25.55 -19.67 -8.09
CA PHE A 184 -26.49 -20.21 -9.05
C PHE A 184 -27.84 -20.38 -8.33
N PRO A 185 -28.94 -19.81 -8.85
CA PRO A 185 -30.27 -20.15 -8.34
C PRO A 185 -30.50 -21.64 -8.58
N ASN A 186 -30.79 -22.39 -7.52
CA ASN A 186 -31.25 -23.78 -7.58
C ASN A 186 -32.64 -23.86 -8.19
#